data_AF-X1ACK4-F1
#
_entry.id   AF-X1ACK4-F1
#
_cell.length_a   1.000
_cell.length_b   1.000
_cell.length_c   1.000
_cell.angle_alpha   90.00
_cell.angle_beta   90.00
_cell.angle_gamma   90.00
#
_symmetry.space_group_name_H-M   'P 1'
#
loop_
_entity.id
_entity.type
_entity.pdbx_description
1 polymer ?
#
loop_
_entity_poly.entity_id
_entity_poly.type
_entity_poly.pdbx_seq_one_letter_code
_entity_poly.pdbx_strand_id
1 'polypeptide(L)'
;MANKIQFDAVNRLIIVNDGVTELDAKGDLYSDAKENWKDDVTLNRLRLPFRTIAGDPLPGGLVVGAYFFLQNQAGWRIRPCETDHELLIKGNLYPEDEGLPMFVSTLGGYTVSISLERSSLTQVSGLPDLSGLVDEVWAKEDRGAAVDKIVNIDEAVGLVSEKVDPIGEATSDMLKVDRGRWLIDKDACQMIFYGEEADGGRSPSPLLVFDLKDEHGNPSVERVFERVPVRP
;
A
#
# COMPACT_ATOMS: atom_id res chain seq x y z
N MET A 1 -0.73 -57.88 -0.09
CA MET A 1 -1.43 -57.39 1.12
C MET A 1 -2.88 -57.14 0.73
N ALA A 2 -3.85 -57.07 1.65
CA ALA A 2 -5.21 -56.74 1.24
C ALA A 2 -5.25 -55.29 0.76
N ASN A 3 -5.58 -55.06 -0.51
CA ASN A 3 -5.70 -53.71 -1.07
C ASN A 3 -6.79 -52.96 -0.29
N LYS A 4 -6.40 -51.91 0.44
CA LYS A 4 -7.33 -51.07 1.19
C LYS A 4 -8.01 -50.02 0.30
N ILE A 5 -7.49 -49.83 -0.90
CA ILE A 5 -7.94 -48.83 -1.86
C ILE A 5 -8.11 -49.44 -3.25
N GLN A 6 -8.94 -48.78 -4.06
CA GLN A 6 -9.15 -49.08 -5.46
C GLN A 6 -8.92 -47.82 -6.31
N PHE A 7 -8.33 -47.99 -7.49
CA PHE A 7 -8.11 -46.89 -8.44
C PHE A 7 -9.11 -46.96 -9.59
N ASP A 8 -9.84 -45.87 -9.79
CA ASP A 8 -10.67 -45.66 -10.97
C ASP A 8 -9.90 -44.79 -11.97
N ALA A 9 -9.38 -45.42 -13.03
CA ALA A 9 -8.61 -44.78 -14.09
C ALA A 9 -9.41 -43.76 -14.90
N VAL A 10 -10.73 -43.97 -15.05
CA VAL A 10 -11.60 -43.17 -15.91
C VAL A 10 -11.94 -41.87 -15.21
N ASN A 11 -12.38 -41.96 -13.96
CA ASN A 11 -12.77 -40.79 -13.17
C ASN A 11 -11.59 -40.17 -12.38
N ARG A 12 -10.42 -40.81 -12.41
CA ARG A 12 -9.22 -40.43 -11.64
C ARG A 12 -9.53 -40.35 -10.15
N LEU A 13 -10.11 -41.42 -9.61
CA LEU A 13 -10.50 -41.51 -8.20
C LEU A 13 -9.72 -42.61 -7.49
N ILE A 14 -9.35 -42.31 -6.25
CA ILE A 14 -8.81 -43.26 -5.30
C ILE A 14 -9.93 -43.55 -4.31
N ILE A 15 -10.56 -44.70 -4.44
CA ILE A 15 -11.71 -45.11 -3.66
C ILE A 15 -11.21 -45.94 -2.48
N VAL A 16 -11.57 -45.52 -1.27
CA VAL A 16 -11.27 -46.27 -0.05
C VAL A 16 -12.28 -47.41 0.09
N ASN A 17 -11.80 -48.63 0.31
CA ASN A 17 -12.67 -49.80 0.44
C ASN A 17 -13.48 -49.76 1.74
N ASP A 18 -14.61 -50.47 1.74
CA ASP A 18 -15.53 -50.51 2.87
C ASP A 18 -14.85 -51.06 4.14
N GLY A 19 -15.12 -50.41 5.27
CA GLY A 19 -14.58 -50.79 6.58
C GLY A 19 -13.14 -50.35 6.86
N VAL A 20 -12.51 -49.60 5.93
CA VAL A 20 -11.19 -49.02 6.16
C VAL A 20 -11.32 -47.65 6.82
N THR A 21 -10.90 -47.56 8.08
CA THR A 21 -10.92 -46.31 8.86
C THR A 21 -9.54 -45.69 9.05
N GLU A 22 -8.46 -46.43 8.71
CA GLU A 22 -7.08 -45.97 8.84
C GLU A 22 -6.27 -46.30 7.57
N LEU A 23 -5.58 -45.28 7.06
CA LEU A 23 -4.71 -45.37 5.89
C LEU A 23 -3.32 -44.79 6.18
N ASP A 24 -2.28 -45.51 5.78
CA ASP A 24 -0.91 -45.00 5.75
C ASP A 24 -0.56 -44.46 4.36
N ALA A 25 -0.05 -43.23 4.29
CA ALA A 25 0.27 -42.57 3.02
C ALA A 25 1.42 -43.27 2.25
N LYS A 26 2.35 -43.91 2.95
CA LYS A 26 3.49 -44.61 2.33
C LYS A 26 3.12 -46.02 1.92
N GLY A 27 2.53 -46.78 2.83
CA GLY A 27 2.13 -48.17 2.64
C GLY A 27 0.90 -48.27 1.76
N ASP A 28 -0.24 -47.85 2.31
CA ASP A 28 -1.55 -48.11 1.72
C ASP A 28 -1.87 -47.21 0.51
N LEU A 29 -1.38 -45.97 0.47
CA LEU A 29 -1.60 -45.09 -0.68
C LEU A 29 -0.50 -45.23 -1.75
N TYR A 30 0.75 -44.91 -1.40
CA TYR A 30 1.83 -44.84 -2.39
C TYR A 30 2.34 -46.22 -2.85
N SER A 31 2.45 -47.20 -1.96
CA SER A 31 2.93 -48.53 -2.36
C SER A 31 1.89 -49.25 -3.22
N ASP A 32 0.63 -49.27 -2.79
CA ASP A 32 -0.48 -49.86 -3.56
C ASP A 32 -0.66 -49.16 -4.91
N ALA A 33 -0.48 -47.83 -4.98
CA ALA A 33 -0.50 -47.12 -6.26
C ALA A 33 0.58 -47.65 -7.23
N LYS A 34 1.81 -47.85 -6.76
CA LYS A 34 2.90 -48.36 -7.61
C LYS A 34 2.67 -49.80 -8.06
N GLU A 35 2.14 -50.65 -7.18
CA GLU A 35 1.82 -52.03 -7.52
C GLU A 35 0.71 -52.09 -8.58
N ASN A 36 -0.39 -51.36 -8.39
CA ASN A 36 -1.47 -51.31 -9.38
C ASN A 36 -1.03 -50.70 -10.72
N TRP A 37 -0.14 -49.70 -10.73
CA TRP A 37 0.42 -49.16 -11.98
C TRP A 37 1.34 -50.13 -12.70
N LYS A 38 1.99 -51.04 -11.97
CA LYS A 38 2.83 -52.07 -12.56
C LYS A 38 1.98 -53.16 -13.21
N ASP A 39 0.85 -53.50 -12.58
CA ASP A 39 0.05 -54.66 -12.96
C ASP A 39 -1.08 -54.31 -13.95
N ASP A 40 -1.65 -53.11 -13.92
CA ASP A 40 -2.73 -52.67 -14.81
C ASP A 40 -2.20 -51.83 -15.99
N VAL A 41 -2.39 -52.35 -17.20
CA VAL A 41 -2.00 -51.72 -18.47
C VAL A 41 -2.72 -50.38 -18.71
N THR A 42 -3.92 -50.20 -18.17
CA THR A 42 -4.72 -48.98 -18.32
C THR A 42 -4.19 -47.87 -17.43
N LEU A 43 -3.91 -48.20 -16.17
CA LEU A 43 -3.33 -47.26 -15.20
C LEU A 43 -1.89 -46.89 -15.57
N ASN A 44 -1.08 -47.82 -16.06
CA ASN A 44 0.31 -47.57 -16.46
C ASN A 44 0.45 -46.50 -17.56
N ARG A 45 -0.60 -46.29 -18.38
CA ARG A 45 -0.63 -45.23 -19.40
C ARG A 45 -0.90 -43.85 -18.81
N LEU A 46 -1.43 -43.78 -17.59
CA LEU A 46 -1.71 -42.55 -16.86
C LEU A 46 -0.54 -42.19 -15.96
N ARG A 47 -0.38 -40.89 -15.70
CA ARG A 47 0.60 -40.41 -14.73
C ARG A 47 0.22 -40.90 -13.34
N LEU A 48 1.22 -41.39 -12.60
CA LEU A 48 1.08 -41.80 -11.20
C LEU A 48 0.40 -40.68 -10.38
N PRO A 49 -0.58 -41.02 -9.53
CA PRO A 49 -1.38 -40.06 -8.78
C PRO A 49 -0.59 -39.36 -7.67
N PHE A 50 0.58 -39.91 -7.31
CA PHE A 50 1.41 -39.40 -6.24
C PHE A 50 2.78 -38.98 -6.75
N ARG A 51 3.25 -37.82 -6.29
CA ARG A 51 4.66 -37.40 -6.36
C ARG A 51 5.26 -37.55 -4.96
N THR A 52 6.50 -37.98 -4.87
CA THR A 52 7.17 -38.16 -3.57
C THR A 52 8.46 -37.36 -3.49
N ILE A 53 8.74 -36.83 -2.31
CA ILE A 53 10.04 -36.29 -1.92
C ILE A 53 10.47 -37.09 -0.70
N ALA A 54 11.42 -37.99 -0.87
CA ALA A 54 11.87 -38.90 0.18
C ALA A 54 13.23 -39.49 -0.18
N GLY A 55 13.97 -39.96 0.84
CA GLY A 55 15.07 -40.89 0.64
C GLY A 55 16.45 -40.28 0.45
N ASP A 56 16.62 -38.98 0.66
CA ASP A 56 17.96 -38.40 0.72
C ASP A 56 18.62 -38.80 2.06
N PRO A 57 19.76 -39.51 2.04
CA PRO A 57 20.44 -39.90 3.26
C PRO A 57 21.04 -38.65 3.93
N LEU A 58 20.69 -38.45 5.20
CA LEU A 58 21.32 -37.45 6.05
C LEU A 58 22.59 -38.08 6.68
N PRO A 59 23.65 -37.28 6.86
CA PRO A 59 24.82 -37.72 7.60
C PRO A 59 24.42 -38.21 9.00
N GLY A 60 24.98 -39.34 9.43
CA GLY A 60 24.64 -39.97 10.72
C GLY A 60 23.55 -41.05 10.66
N GLY A 61 23.18 -41.54 9.46
CA GLY A 61 22.23 -42.66 9.31
C GLY A 61 20.76 -42.27 9.44
N LEU A 62 20.48 -40.96 9.44
CA LEU A 62 19.14 -40.41 9.39
C LEU A 62 18.67 -40.36 7.93
N VAL A 63 17.35 -40.44 7.70
CA VAL A 63 16.76 -40.35 6.36
C VAL A 63 15.71 -39.24 6.39
N VAL A 64 15.67 -38.41 5.35
CA VAL A 64 14.65 -37.37 5.22
C VAL A 64 13.25 -38.01 5.26
N GLY A 65 12.36 -37.41 6.05
CA GLY A 65 10.96 -37.85 6.14
C GLY A 65 10.31 -37.89 4.75
N ALA A 66 9.50 -38.92 4.49
CA ALA A 66 8.86 -39.06 3.19
C ALA A 66 7.64 -38.14 3.09
N TYR A 67 7.64 -37.27 2.09
CA TYR A 67 6.50 -36.42 1.73
C TYR A 67 5.80 -36.98 0.50
N PHE A 68 4.47 -37.03 0.56
CA PHE A 68 3.62 -37.53 -0.50
C PHE A 68 2.70 -36.40 -0.96
N PHE A 69 2.71 -36.13 -2.26
CA PHE A 69 1.88 -35.10 -2.87
C PHE A 69 0.88 -35.76 -3.82
N LEU A 70 -0.41 -35.56 -3.57
CA LEU A 70 -1.47 -36.00 -4.47
C LEU A 70 -1.57 -35.04 -5.66
N GLN A 71 -1.44 -35.56 -6.88
CA GLN A 71 -1.57 -34.81 -8.12
C GLN A 71 -3.04 -34.48 -8.44
N ASN A 72 -3.67 -33.70 -7.58
CA ASN A 72 -5.02 -33.17 -7.76
C ASN A 72 -5.16 -32.26 -9.00
N GLN A 73 -4.09 -31.57 -9.41
CA GLN A 73 -3.98 -30.88 -10.71
C GLN A 73 -4.16 -31.82 -11.92
N ALA A 74 -3.78 -33.10 -11.78
CA ALA A 74 -4.02 -34.13 -12.79
C ALA A 74 -5.42 -34.75 -12.64
N GLY A 75 -6.27 -34.23 -11.77
CA GLY A 75 -7.64 -34.68 -11.55
C GLY A 75 -7.79 -35.81 -10.53
N TRP A 76 -6.70 -36.27 -9.90
CA TRP A 76 -6.78 -37.34 -8.89
C TRP A 76 -7.40 -36.84 -7.58
N ARG A 77 -8.41 -37.56 -7.08
CA ARG A 77 -9.07 -37.25 -5.80
C ARG A 77 -9.32 -38.51 -4.99
N ILE A 78 -9.37 -38.37 -3.67
CA ILE A 78 -9.64 -39.47 -2.74
C ILE A 78 -11.12 -39.45 -2.37
N ARG A 79 -11.81 -40.58 -2.54
CA ARG A 79 -13.18 -40.81 -2.09
C ARG A 79 -13.15 -41.71 -0.85
N PRO A 80 -13.62 -41.23 0.32
CA PRO A 80 -13.74 -42.05 1.53
C PRO A 80 -14.73 -43.20 1.36
N CYS A 81 -14.72 -44.17 2.29
CA CYS A 81 -15.70 -45.26 2.23
C CYS A 81 -17.13 -44.75 2.54
N GLU A 82 -18.13 -45.44 1.99
CA GLU A 82 -19.54 -45.04 2.02
C GLU A 82 -20.20 -45.48 3.34
N THR A 83 -19.62 -45.07 4.47
CA THR A 83 -20.10 -45.39 5.83
C THR A 83 -19.84 -44.21 6.74
N ASP A 84 -20.65 -44.02 7.79
CA ASP A 84 -20.38 -43.00 8.81
C ASP A 84 -19.15 -43.40 9.65
N HIS A 85 -18.05 -42.69 9.48
CA HIS A 85 -16.80 -42.96 10.19
C HIS A 85 -15.87 -41.75 10.24
N GLU A 86 -14.82 -41.88 11.05
CA GLU A 86 -13.65 -41.03 10.99
C GLU A 86 -12.55 -41.74 10.19
N LEU A 87 -12.11 -41.11 9.10
CA LEU A 87 -11.01 -41.57 8.27
C LEU A 87 -9.72 -40.92 8.75
N LEU A 88 -8.83 -41.73 9.32
CA LEU A 88 -7.51 -41.30 9.75
C LEU A 88 -6.47 -41.60 8.67
N ILE A 89 -5.82 -40.56 8.15
CA ILE A 89 -4.73 -40.70 7.18
C ILE A 89 -3.41 -40.32 7.87
N LYS A 90 -2.56 -41.31 8.06
CA LYS A 90 -1.23 -41.17 8.67
C LYS A 90 -0.18 -40.92 7.60
N GLY A 91 0.63 -39.89 7.83
CA GLY A 91 1.76 -39.56 6.98
C GLY A 91 1.63 -38.18 6.32
N ASN A 92 2.74 -37.72 5.78
CA ASN A 92 2.89 -36.39 5.19
C ASN A 92 2.21 -36.32 3.81
N LEU A 93 0.87 -36.40 3.78
CA LEU A 93 0.07 -36.28 2.57
C LEU A 93 -0.38 -34.83 2.35
N TYR A 94 -0.01 -34.26 1.20
CA TYR A 94 -0.36 -32.91 0.78
C TYR A 94 -1.03 -32.93 -0.59
N PRO A 95 -1.96 -31.99 -0.88
CA PRO A 95 -2.31 -31.69 -2.26
C PRO A 95 -1.11 -31.04 -2.97
N GLU A 96 -0.98 -31.29 -4.28
CA GLU A 96 0.04 -30.64 -5.11
C GLU A 96 -0.35 -29.19 -5.45
N ASP A 97 -1.66 -28.93 -5.61
CA ASP A 97 -2.25 -27.61 -5.78
C ASP A 97 -3.23 -27.32 -4.63
N GLU A 98 -2.98 -26.31 -3.80
CA GLU A 98 -3.86 -25.99 -2.66
C GLU A 98 -5.24 -25.46 -3.06
N GLY A 99 -5.40 -24.96 -4.30
CA GLY A 99 -6.67 -24.43 -4.81
C GLY A 99 -7.67 -25.51 -5.25
N LEU A 100 -7.23 -26.77 -5.34
CA LEU A 100 -8.06 -27.88 -5.82
C LEU A 100 -8.37 -28.90 -4.72
N PRO A 101 -9.63 -29.39 -4.63
CA PRO A 101 -10.01 -30.34 -3.60
C PRO A 101 -9.28 -31.68 -3.77
N MET A 102 -8.64 -32.12 -2.68
CA MET A 102 -8.00 -33.44 -2.58
C MET A 102 -9.02 -34.57 -2.33
N PHE A 103 -10.12 -34.24 -1.64
CA PHE A 103 -11.17 -35.19 -1.30
C PHE A 103 -12.45 -34.90 -2.10
N VAL A 104 -13.18 -35.95 -2.41
CA VAL A 104 -14.53 -35.86 -2.96
C VAL A 104 -15.52 -36.43 -1.94
N SER A 105 -16.74 -35.89 -1.92
CA SER A 105 -17.82 -36.42 -1.10
C SER A 105 -18.14 -37.88 -1.45
N THR A 106 -18.68 -38.57 -0.46
CA THR A 106 -19.38 -39.84 -0.60
C THR A 106 -20.54 -39.70 -1.58
N LEU A 107 -20.90 -40.79 -2.25
CA LEU A 107 -22.04 -40.86 -3.16
C LEU A 107 -23.37 -40.87 -2.40
N GLY A 108 -23.38 -41.43 -1.18
CA GLY A 108 -24.54 -41.43 -0.29
C GLY A 108 -24.56 -40.27 0.71
N GLY A 109 -25.63 -40.21 1.51
CA GLY A 109 -25.80 -39.23 2.60
C GLY A 109 -25.01 -39.58 3.87
N TYR A 110 -23.75 -39.99 3.72
CA TYR A 110 -22.88 -40.39 4.82
C TYR A 110 -22.07 -39.22 5.37
N THR A 111 -21.85 -39.23 6.67
CA THR A 111 -21.00 -38.25 7.35
C THR A 111 -19.62 -38.86 7.60
N VAL A 112 -18.63 -38.41 6.83
CA VAL A 112 -17.23 -38.82 6.98
C VAL A 112 -16.43 -37.64 7.53
N SER A 113 -15.82 -37.83 8.70
CA SER A 113 -14.81 -36.91 9.22
C SER A 113 -13.44 -37.35 8.73
N ILE A 114 -12.62 -36.46 8.18
CA ILE A 114 -11.28 -36.80 7.66
C ILE A 114 -10.23 -36.12 8.54
N SER A 115 -9.35 -36.92 9.14
CA SER A 115 -8.24 -36.45 9.96
C SER A 115 -6.90 -36.79 9.30
N LEU A 116 -6.01 -35.81 9.21
CA LEU A 116 -4.69 -35.92 8.57
C LEU A 116 -3.59 -35.77 9.63
N GLU A 117 -2.87 -36.85 9.92
CA GLU A 117 -1.72 -36.84 10.83
C GLU A 117 -0.43 -36.62 10.06
N ARG A 118 0.07 -35.38 10.08
CA ARG A 118 1.31 -34.97 9.41
C ARG A 118 2.42 -34.73 10.44
N SER A 119 3.65 -35.10 10.07
CA SER A 119 4.84 -34.81 10.87
C SER A 119 5.25 -33.35 10.73
N SER A 120 5.70 -32.74 11.83
CA SER A 120 6.16 -31.34 11.90
C SER A 120 7.66 -31.15 11.58
N LEU A 121 8.37 -32.23 11.23
CA LEU A 121 9.84 -32.31 11.24
C LEU A 121 10.57 -31.24 10.39
N THR A 122 9.93 -30.68 9.36
CA THR A 122 10.41 -29.46 8.67
C THR A 122 9.27 -28.83 7.88
N GLN A 123 8.54 -27.89 8.50
CA GLN A 123 7.64 -26.99 7.79
C GLN A 123 8.12 -25.56 8.07
N VAL A 124 8.53 -24.85 7.02
CA VAL A 124 8.73 -23.40 7.08
C VAL A 124 7.44 -22.80 6.55
N SER A 125 6.71 -22.10 7.42
CA SER A 125 5.57 -21.30 6.99
C SER A 125 6.10 -20.22 6.06
N GLY A 126 5.87 -20.37 4.75
CA GLY A 126 6.12 -19.29 3.80
C GLY A 126 5.28 -18.09 4.22
N LEU A 127 5.87 -16.89 4.19
CA LEU A 127 5.11 -15.66 4.37
C LEU A 127 4.03 -15.62 3.28
N PRO A 128 2.76 -15.30 3.63
CA PRO A 128 1.74 -15.06 2.62
C PRO A 128 2.26 -13.98 1.66
N ASP A 129 1.96 -14.13 0.38
CA ASP A 129 2.40 -13.29 -0.72
C ASP A 129 2.59 -11.82 -0.28
N LEU A 130 3.86 -11.38 -0.25
CA LEU A 130 4.24 -10.04 0.23
C LEU A 130 3.60 -8.93 -0.61
N SER A 131 3.03 -9.26 -1.77
CA SER A 131 2.30 -8.32 -2.62
C SER A 131 1.14 -7.65 -1.87
N GLY A 132 0.40 -8.39 -1.05
CA GLY A 132 -0.74 -7.84 -0.29
C GLY A 132 -0.34 -7.09 0.98
N LEU A 133 0.76 -7.49 1.63
CA LEU A 133 1.26 -6.82 2.84
C LEU A 133 1.92 -5.47 2.53
N VAL A 134 2.57 -5.35 1.37
CA VAL A 134 3.14 -4.08 0.91
C VAL A 134 2.06 -3.02 0.78
N ASP A 135 0.92 -3.34 0.17
CA ASP A 135 -0.19 -2.40 0.04
C ASP A 135 -0.81 -2.02 1.40
N GLU A 136 -0.87 -2.96 2.34
CA GLU A 136 -1.39 -2.70 3.70
C GLU A 136 -0.42 -1.84 4.54
N VAL A 137 0.90 -2.04 4.40
CA VAL A 137 1.94 -1.25 5.08
C VAL A 137 1.98 0.17 4.53
N TRP A 138 1.96 0.33 3.20
CA TRP A 138 1.89 1.65 2.58
C TRP A 138 0.57 2.38 2.89
N ALA A 139 -0.52 1.65 3.12
CA ALA A 139 -1.78 2.25 3.58
C ALA A 139 -1.72 2.74 5.04
N LYS A 140 -0.87 2.16 5.88
CA LYS A 140 -0.77 2.47 7.31
C LYS A 140 0.31 3.51 7.65
N GLU A 141 1.34 3.69 6.83
CA GLU A 141 2.52 4.45 7.25
C GLU A 141 2.41 5.98 7.12
N ASP A 142 1.60 6.57 6.22
CA ASP A 142 1.81 8.01 5.89
C ASP A 142 0.60 8.94 5.66
N ARG A 143 -0.61 8.66 6.18
CA ARG A 143 -1.76 9.58 5.97
C ARG A 143 -2.22 10.44 7.14
N GLY A 144 -1.78 10.18 8.37
CA GLY A 144 -2.28 10.94 9.54
C GLY A 144 -1.46 12.18 9.90
N ALA A 145 -0.14 12.06 9.95
CA ALA A 145 0.72 13.07 10.60
C ALA A 145 1.38 14.08 9.64
N ALA A 146 1.58 13.72 8.37
CA ALA A 146 2.19 14.60 7.39
C ALA A 146 1.19 15.60 6.78
N VAL A 147 -0.07 15.19 6.58
CA VAL A 147 -1.12 16.04 5.99
C VAL A 147 -1.51 17.18 6.94
N ASP A 148 -1.56 16.92 8.25
CA ASP A 148 -1.90 17.93 9.27
C ASP A 148 -0.84 19.04 9.37
N LYS A 149 0.42 18.74 9.05
CA LYS A 149 1.49 19.77 8.98
C LYS A 149 1.42 20.62 7.71
N ILE A 150 0.88 20.10 6.62
CA ILE A 150 0.75 20.83 5.35
C ILE A 150 -0.39 21.85 5.44
N VAL A 151 -1.48 21.54 6.14
CA VAL A 151 -2.62 22.47 6.34
C VAL A 151 -2.19 23.76 7.08
N ASN A 152 -1.20 23.68 7.96
CA ASN A 152 -0.71 24.84 8.73
C ASN A 152 0.17 25.80 7.90
N ILE A 153 0.63 25.41 6.71
CA ILE A 153 1.47 26.28 5.86
C ILE A 153 0.62 27.37 5.20
N ASP A 154 -0.59 27.06 4.74
CA ASP A 154 -1.46 28.07 4.11
C ASP A 154 -1.87 29.17 5.10
N GLU A 155 -2.15 28.81 6.35
CA GLU A 155 -2.45 29.79 7.40
C GLU A 155 -1.22 30.65 7.74
N ALA A 156 -0.03 30.04 7.80
CA ALA A 156 1.22 30.77 8.02
C ALA A 156 1.56 31.72 6.85
N VAL A 157 1.31 31.30 5.60
CA VAL A 157 1.51 32.13 4.40
C VAL A 157 0.52 33.30 4.38
N GLY A 158 -0.74 33.08 4.77
CA GLY A 158 -1.73 34.15 4.91
C GLY A 158 -1.29 35.24 5.90
N LEU A 159 -0.82 34.84 7.08
CA LEU A 159 -0.31 35.78 8.11
C LEU A 159 0.94 36.55 7.67
N VAL A 160 1.79 35.93 6.85
CA VAL A 160 2.97 36.61 6.27
C VAL A 160 2.53 37.62 5.21
N SER A 161 1.59 37.27 4.33
CA SER A 161 1.08 38.20 3.30
C SER A 161 0.50 39.46 3.93
N GLU A 162 -0.37 39.30 4.95
CA GLU A 162 -1.01 40.44 5.65
C GLU A 162 0.00 41.45 6.20
N LYS A 163 1.19 40.98 6.61
CA LYS A 163 2.26 41.84 7.13
C LYS A 163 3.18 42.42 6.04
N VAL A 164 3.32 41.75 4.91
CA VAL A 164 4.23 42.17 3.82
C VAL A 164 3.56 43.23 2.94
N ASP A 165 2.26 43.15 2.72
CA ASP A 165 1.50 44.11 1.90
C ASP A 165 1.67 45.58 2.34
N PRO A 166 1.48 45.95 3.64
CA PRO A 166 1.66 47.34 4.07
C PRO A 166 3.12 47.82 3.98
N ILE A 167 4.10 46.90 4.07
CA ILE A 167 5.52 47.24 3.91
C ILE A 167 5.82 47.55 2.44
N GLY A 168 5.23 46.79 1.51
CA GLY A 168 5.35 47.02 0.06
C GLY A 168 4.76 48.36 -0.37
N GLU A 169 3.59 48.74 0.17
CA GLU A 169 2.99 50.05 -0.08
C GLU A 169 3.85 51.19 0.47
N ALA A 170 4.32 51.08 1.72
CA ALA A 170 5.17 52.10 2.34
C ALA A 170 6.50 52.29 1.62
N THR A 171 7.13 51.21 1.13
CA THR A 171 8.37 51.31 0.34
C THR A 171 8.12 51.87 -1.05
N SER A 172 6.99 51.56 -1.69
CA SER A 172 6.58 52.16 -2.95
C SER A 172 6.37 53.68 -2.81
N ASP A 173 5.71 54.11 -1.75
CA ASP A 173 5.48 55.53 -1.46
C ASP A 173 6.77 56.27 -1.11
N MET A 174 7.70 55.64 -0.37
CA MET A 174 9.04 56.20 -0.18
C MET A 174 9.83 56.31 -1.49
N LEU A 175 9.73 55.32 -2.38
CA LEU A 175 10.41 55.37 -3.69
C LEU A 175 9.82 56.45 -4.63
N LYS A 176 8.53 56.78 -4.49
CA LYS A 176 7.89 57.86 -5.25
C LYS A 176 8.45 59.23 -4.86
N VAL A 177 8.92 59.41 -3.62
CA VAL A 177 9.59 60.63 -3.15
C VAL A 177 10.96 60.81 -3.80
N ASP A 178 11.70 59.71 -4.02
CA ASP A 178 13.07 59.75 -4.55
C ASP A 178 13.14 59.96 -6.08
N ARG A 179 12.09 59.56 -6.82
CA ARG A 179 12.04 59.65 -8.30
C ARG A 179 11.61 61.02 -8.87
N GLY A 180 11.79 62.12 -8.13
CA GLY A 180 11.64 63.47 -8.69
C GLY A 180 10.20 63.92 -9.00
N ARG A 181 9.20 63.37 -8.31
CA ARG A 181 7.77 63.77 -8.45
C ARG A 181 7.33 64.86 -7.48
N TRP A 182 8.24 65.78 -7.18
CA TRP A 182 7.97 66.97 -6.38
C TRP A 182 8.60 68.19 -7.05
N LEU A 183 7.90 69.32 -6.98
CA LEU A 183 8.38 70.61 -7.46
C LEU A 183 8.36 71.60 -6.30
N ILE A 184 9.43 72.38 -6.16
CA ILE A 184 9.46 73.55 -5.29
C ILE A 184 9.21 74.76 -6.18
N ASP A 185 8.03 75.35 -6.05
CA ASP A 185 7.70 76.63 -6.65
C ASP A 185 8.23 77.74 -5.75
N LYS A 186 9.31 78.39 -6.20
CA LYS A 186 9.99 79.45 -5.44
C LYS A 186 9.21 80.75 -5.44
N ASP A 187 8.40 80.99 -6.46
CA ASP A 187 7.65 82.23 -6.60
C ASP A 187 6.39 82.18 -5.72
N ALA A 188 5.77 81.00 -5.63
CA ALA A 188 4.64 80.76 -4.72
C ALA A 188 5.06 80.43 -3.27
N CYS A 189 6.33 80.07 -3.03
CA CYS A 189 6.84 79.50 -1.77
C CYS A 189 6.09 78.24 -1.35
N GLN A 190 5.91 77.30 -2.29
CA GLN A 190 5.16 76.06 -2.04
C GLN A 190 5.94 74.84 -2.52
N MET A 191 5.76 73.72 -1.81
CA MET A 191 6.20 72.40 -2.26
C MET A 191 4.99 71.59 -2.69
N ILE A 192 5.00 71.14 -3.94
CA ILE A 192 3.87 70.44 -4.56
C ILE A 192 4.30 69.02 -4.91
N PHE A 193 3.54 68.05 -4.42
CA PHE A 193 3.64 66.64 -4.81
C PHE A 193 2.60 66.33 -5.87
N TYR A 194 3.04 65.77 -7.00
CA TYR A 194 2.17 65.43 -8.11
C TYR A 194 1.76 63.95 -8.06
N GLY A 195 0.51 63.67 -8.44
CA GLY A 195 0.06 62.31 -8.69
C GLY A 195 0.64 61.68 -9.94
N GLU A 196 0.31 60.41 -10.16
CA GLU A 196 0.66 59.75 -11.42
C GLU A 196 0.03 60.49 -12.60
N GLU A 197 0.76 60.57 -13.71
CA GLU A 197 0.24 61.17 -14.94
C GLU A 197 -1.09 60.49 -15.29
N ALA A 198 -2.13 61.31 -15.48
CA ALA A 198 -3.35 60.81 -16.08
C ALA A 198 -3.01 60.40 -17.52
N ASP A 199 -3.22 59.12 -17.83
CA ASP A 199 -3.00 58.55 -19.15
C ASP A 199 -3.68 59.44 -20.21
N GLY A 200 -2.91 60.01 -21.14
CA GLY A 200 -3.42 60.94 -22.15
C GLY A 200 -2.88 62.39 -22.14
N GLY A 201 -1.71 62.65 -21.54
CA GLY A 201 -0.95 63.89 -21.81
C GLY A 201 -1.51 65.18 -21.19
N ARG A 202 -2.28 65.07 -20.10
CA ARG A 202 -2.63 66.23 -19.26
C ARG A 202 -1.62 66.37 -18.11
N SER A 203 -1.27 67.61 -17.76
CA SER A 203 -0.39 67.89 -16.61
C SER A 203 -0.93 67.21 -15.35
N PRO A 204 -0.06 66.56 -14.55
CA PRO A 204 -0.49 65.81 -13.38
C PRO A 204 -1.16 66.72 -12.34
N SER A 205 -2.24 66.24 -11.72
CA SER A 205 -2.94 66.98 -10.67
C SER A 205 -2.09 66.99 -9.39
N PRO A 206 -2.01 68.13 -8.66
CA PRO A 206 -1.33 68.18 -7.37
C PRO A 206 -2.09 67.32 -6.35
N LEU A 207 -1.40 66.36 -5.74
CA LEU A 207 -1.93 65.50 -4.68
C LEU A 207 -1.86 66.19 -3.32
N LEU A 208 -0.73 66.86 -3.05
CA LEU A 208 -0.49 67.52 -1.79
C LEU A 208 0.32 68.80 -2.01
N VAL A 209 -0.10 69.87 -1.36
CA VAL A 209 0.56 71.18 -1.43
C VAL A 209 0.92 71.59 -0.01
N PHE A 210 2.21 71.81 0.23
CA PHE A 210 2.71 72.38 1.47
C PHE A 210 3.05 73.85 1.25
N ASP A 211 2.49 74.74 2.08
CA ASP A 211 2.89 76.13 2.11
C ASP A 211 4.19 76.26 2.92
N LEU A 212 5.21 76.87 2.33
CA LEU A 212 6.52 77.07 2.96
C LEU A 212 6.63 78.46 3.60
N LYS A 213 5.48 79.07 3.86
CA LYS A 213 5.35 80.36 4.55
C LYS A 213 5.18 80.14 6.05
N ASP A 214 5.67 81.11 6.82
CA ASP A 214 5.42 81.16 8.25
C ASP A 214 3.98 81.55 8.58
N GLU A 215 3.64 81.55 9.87
CA GLU A 215 2.32 81.93 10.41
C GLU A 215 1.88 83.37 10.01
N HIS A 216 2.81 84.17 9.48
CA HIS A 216 2.63 85.56 9.09
C HIS A 216 2.72 85.76 7.56
N GLY A 217 2.81 84.67 6.77
CA GLY A 217 2.79 84.69 5.31
C GLY A 217 4.12 85.05 4.63
N ASN A 218 5.23 85.10 5.36
CA ASN A 218 6.55 85.40 4.80
C ASN A 218 7.30 84.11 4.38
N PRO A 219 8.18 84.16 3.36
CA PRO A 219 9.00 83.01 2.97
C PRO A 219 9.91 82.56 4.12
N SER A 220 9.88 81.28 4.48
CA SER A 220 10.72 80.75 5.56
C SER A 220 12.21 80.79 5.16
N VAL A 221 13.02 81.53 5.92
CA VAL A 221 14.43 81.83 5.58
C VAL A 221 15.44 80.88 6.23
N GLU A 222 15.00 79.99 7.12
CA GLU A 222 15.88 79.01 7.76
C GLU A 222 15.71 77.62 7.14
N ARG A 223 16.84 76.94 6.91
CA ARG A 223 16.90 75.54 6.45
C ARG A 223 16.29 74.62 7.51
N VAL A 224 14.98 74.48 7.50
CA VAL A 224 14.25 73.80 8.58
C VAL A 224 13.26 72.82 7.95
N PHE A 225 13.74 71.61 7.66
CA PHE A 225 12.90 70.43 7.81
C PHE A 225 12.80 70.11 9.32
N GLU A 226 12.24 71.00 10.13
CA GLU A 226 11.72 70.60 11.44
C GLU A 226 10.25 70.24 11.28
N ARG A 227 9.94 69.01 11.66
CA ARG A 227 8.56 68.58 11.87
C ARG A 227 7.91 69.54 12.86
N VAL A 228 6.88 70.26 12.41
CA VAL A 228 5.95 70.93 13.32
C VAL A 228 5.33 69.83 14.20
N PRO A 229 5.49 69.86 15.54
CA PRO A 229 4.83 68.89 16.39
C PRO A 229 3.32 69.12 16.32
N VAL A 230 2.57 68.06 16.02
CA VAL A 230 1.11 68.05 16.13
C VAL A 230 0.77 68.34 17.59
N ARG A 231 0.09 69.45 17.87
CA ARG A 231 -0.42 69.75 19.21
C ARG A 231 -1.42 68.67 19.65
N PRO A 232 -1.48 68.36 20.96
CA PRO A 232 -2.29 67.27 21.51
C PRO A 232 -3.78 67.42 21.24
#